data_AF-Q2LSG3-F1
#
_entry.id   AF-Q2LSG3-F1
#
_cell.length_a   1.000
_cell.length_b   1.000
_cell.length_c   1.000
_cell.angle_alpha   90.00
_cell.angle_beta   90.00
_cell.angle_gamma   90.00
#
_symmetry.space_group_name_H-M   'P 1'
#
loop_
_entity.id
_entity.type
_entity.pdbx_description
1 polymer ?
#
loop_
_entity_poly.entity_id
_entity_poly.type
_entity_poly.pdbx_seq_one_letter_code
_entity_poly.pdbx_strand_id
1 'polypeptide(L)' 'MTSEFFAKILIILIRLYQILISPLFAPCCRFYPSCSEYAIIAVRKHGLSKGSRLALIRLFKCHPFHPGGYDPVR' A
#
# COMPACT_ATOMS: atom_id res chain seq x y z
N MET A 1 19.61 8.49 -5.58
CA MET A 1 20.24 7.15 -5.40
C MET A 1 19.92 6.52 -4.04
N THR A 2 19.81 7.29 -2.94
CA THR A 2 19.40 6.75 -1.62
C THR A 2 17.94 6.29 -1.55
N SER A 3 17.02 7.03 -2.16
CA SER A 3 15.57 6.74 -2.12
C SER A 3 15.19 5.38 -2.70
N GLU A 4 15.90 4.91 -3.73
CA GLU A 4 15.62 3.64 -4.40
C GLU A 4 15.89 2.43 -3.52
N PHE A 5 16.97 2.46 -2.74
CA PHE A 5 17.31 1.38 -1.81
C PHE A 5 16.23 1.23 -0.73
N PHE A 6 15.83 2.34 -0.12
CA PHE A 6 14.76 2.35 0.88
C PHE A 6 13.41 1.95 0.28
N ALA A 7 13.10 2.36 -0.96
CA ALA A 7 11.90 1.91 -1.67
C ALA A 7 11.86 0.39 -1.84
N LYS A 8 12.99 -0.23 -2.22
CA LYS A 8 13.08 -1.69 -2.34
C LYS A 8 12.87 -2.38 -0.99
N ILE A 9 13.49 -1.90 0.08
CA ILE A 9 13.30 -2.45 1.43
C ILE A 9 11.82 -2.38 1.83
N LEU A 10 11.19 -1.22 1.67
CA LEU A 10 9.78 -1.04 2.01
C LEU A 10 8.89 -2.01 1.23
N ILE A 11 9.12 -2.18 -0.07
CA ILE A 11 8.37 -3.13 -0.91
C ILE A 11 8.57 -4.56 -0.43
N ILE A 12 9.80 -4.96 -0.07
CA ILE A 12 10.09 -6.30 0.46
C ILE A 12 9.32 -6.53 1.77
N LEU A 13 9.32 -5.56 2.68
CA LEU A 13 8.58 -5.65 3.94
C LEU A 13 7.07 -5.80 3.71
N ILE A 14 6.51 -5.01 2.79
CA ILE A 14 5.07 -5.10 2.47
C ILE A 14 4.75 -6.46 1.84
N ARG A 15 5.63 -7.00 0.98
CA ARG A 15 5.43 -8.34 0.40
C ARG A 15 5.54 -9.44 1.43
N LEU A 16 6.49 -9.36 2.35
CA LEU A 16 6.60 -10.30 3.47
C LEU A 16 5.33 -10.23 4.34
N TYR A 17 4.79 -9.03 4.60
CA TYR A 17 3.50 -8.87 5.24
C TYR A 17 2.36 -9.53 4.46
N GLN A 18 2.29 -9.34 3.13
CA GLN A 18 1.27 -9.95 2.28
C GLN A 18 1.33 -11.48 2.29
N ILE A 19 2.52 -12.07 2.41
CA ILE A 19 2.71 -13.53 2.37
C ILE A 19 2.51 -14.16 3.74
N LEU A 20 3.04 -13.53 4.80
CA LEU A 20 3.07 -14.12 6.14
C LEU A 20 1.84 -13.76 6.98
N ILE A 21 1.34 -12.53 6.83
CA ILE A 21 0.35 -11.95 7.74
C ILE A 21 -1.01 -11.87 7.05
N SER A 22 -1.07 -11.38 5.80
CA SER A 22 -2.35 -11.21 5.09
C SER A 22 -3.21 -12.47 4.97
N PRO A 23 -2.68 -13.70 4.84
CA PRO A 23 -3.51 -14.90 4.80
C PRO A 23 -4.16 -15.25 6.15
N LEU A 24 -3.64 -14.71 7.25
CA LEU A 24 -4.15 -14.95 8.61
C LEU A 24 -5.35 -14.05 8.95
N PHE A 25 -5.58 -12.99 8.16
CA PHE A 25 -6.67 -12.05 8.38
C PHE A 25 -7.70 -12.13 7.25
N ALA A 26 -8.97 -11.98 7.60
CA ALA A 26 -10.01 -11.77 6.61
C ALA A 26 -9.71 -10.52 5.76
N PRO A 27 -10.21 -10.43 4.51
CA PRO A 27 -10.02 -9.24 3.68
C PRO A 27 -10.71 -8.02 4.31
N CYS A 28 -9.96 -7.21 5.07
CA CYS A 28 -10.45 -5.99 5.71
C CYS A 28 -10.37 -4.76 4.79
N CYS A 29 -9.54 -4.82 3.75
CA CYS A 29 -9.33 -3.68 2.88
C CYS A 29 -10.54 -3.46 1.98
N ARG A 30 -11.12 -2.27 2.02
CA ARG A 30 -12.35 -1.90 1.28
C ARG A 30 -12.10 -1.49 -0.17
N PHE A 31 -10.86 -1.60 -0.59
CA PHE A 31 -10.29 -0.81 -1.66
C PHE A 31 -9.53 -1.73 -2.59
N TYR A 32 -9.72 -1.55 -3.90
CA TYR A 32 -8.98 -2.30 -4.92
C TYR A 32 -8.12 -1.36 -5.77
N PRO A 33 -6.82 -1.65 -5.98
CA PRO A 33 -6.04 -2.68 -5.29
C PRO A 33 -5.99 -2.45 -3.77
N SER A 34 -5.64 -3.49 -3.00
CA SER A 34 -5.57 -3.43 -1.54
C SER A 34 -4.59 -2.34 -1.07
N CYS A 35 -4.72 -1.83 0.16
CA CYS A 35 -3.83 -0.77 0.67
C CYS A 35 -2.34 -1.14 0.60
N SER A 36 -1.99 -2.41 0.84
CA SER A 36 -0.61 -2.90 0.72
C SER A 36 -0.14 -2.91 -0.74
N GLU A 37 -0.97 -3.37 -1.66
CA GLU A 37 -0.64 -3.37 -3.09
C GLU A 37 -0.58 -1.94 -3.66
N TYR A 38 -1.53 -1.09 -3.28
CA TYR A 38 -1.53 0.34 -3.57
C TYR A 38 -0.22 0.99 -3.09
N ALA A 39 0.25 0.66 -1.89
CA ALA A 39 1.51 1.19 -1.37
C ALA A 39 2.71 0.78 -2.22
N ILE A 40 2.77 -0.49 -2.66
CA ILE A 40 3.82 -0.97 -3.56
C ILE A 40 3.78 -0.21 -4.89
N ILE A 41 2.61 -0.09 -5.51
CA ILE A 41 2.45 0.62 -6.80
C ILE A 41 2.81 2.11 -6.64
N ALA A 42 2.37 2.75 -5.55
CA ALA A 42 2.62 4.16 -5.28
C ALA A 42 4.11 4.45 -5.11
N VAL A 43 4.82 3.62 -4.35
CA VAL A 43 6.26 3.75 -4.13
C VAL A 43 7.06 3.46 -5.40
N ARG A 44 6.63 2.49 -6.22
CA ARG A 44 7.26 2.23 -7.52
C ARG A 44 7.07 3.36 -8.52
N LYS A 45 5.88 3.98 -8.55
CA LYS A 45 5.52 5.00 -9.54
C LYS A 45 6.00 6.41 -9.17
N HIS A 46 5.92 6.77 -7.89
CA HIS A 46 6.21 8.14 -7.43
C HIS A 46 7.46 8.24 -6.55
N GLY A 47 8.16 7.13 -6.31
CA GLY A 47 9.27 7.04 -5.37
C GLY A 47 8.81 6.98 -3.91
N LEU A 48 9.77 6.81 -2.99
CA LEU A 48 9.49 6.55 -1.58
C LEU A 48 8.64 7.64 -0.92
N SER A 49 9.04 8.92 -1.01
CA SER A 49 8.39 10.00 -0.27
C SER A 49 6.94 10.22 -0.71
N LYS A 50 6.71 10.46 -2.01
CA LYS A 50 5.37 10.69 -2.56
C LYS A 50 4.53 9.41 -2.56
N GLY A 51 5.14 8.25 -2.81
CA GLY A 51 4.46 6.95 -2.73
C GLY A 51 3.97 6.63 -1.33
N SER A 52 4.82 6.79 -0.31
CA SER A 52 4.44 6.59 1.10
C SER A 52 3.35 7.56 1.54
N ARG A 53 3.40 8.83 1.12
CA ARG A 53 2.34 9.81 1.42
C ARG A 53 0.99 9.38 0.82
N LEU A 54 0.97 8.95 -0.43
CA LEU A 54 -0.25 8.45 -1.07
C LEU A 54 -0.80 7.21 -0.35
N ALA A 55 0.08 6.28 0.01
CA ALA A 55 -0.28 5.07 0.76
C ALA A 55 -0.88 5.38 2.13
N LEU A 56 -0.31 6.33 2.88
CA LEU A 56 -0.84 6.75 4.17
C LEU A 56 -2.23 7.38 4.04
N ILE A 57 -2.40 8.31 3.08
CA ILE A 57 -3.71 8.92 2.81
C ILE A 57 -4.74 7.83 2.47
N ARG A 58 -4.36 6.84 1.66
CA ARG A 58 -5.21 5.71 1.32
C ARG A 58 -5.57 4.86 2.53
N LEU A 59 -4.61 4.60 3.42
CA LEU A 59 -4.83 3.83 4.64
C LEU A 59 -5.80 4.54 5.59
N PHE A 60 -5.67 5.87 5.76
CA PHE A 60 -6.60 6.66 6.56
C PHE A 60 -8.02 6.65 6.01
N LYS A 61 -8.19 6.57 4.69
CA LYS A 61 -9.51 6.42 4.06
C LYS A 61 -10.08 5.00 4.22
N CYS A 62 -9.26 4.00 4.53
CA CYS A 62 -9.68 2.60 4.59
C CYS A 62 -10.33 2.27 5.95
N HIS A 63 -11.45 2.93 6.26
CA HIS A 63 -12.23 2.69 7.48
C HIS A 63 -13.63 2.14 7.16
N PRO A 64 -14.33 1.50 8.13
CA PRO A 64 -15.65 0.92 7.93
C PRO A 64 -16.73 1.84 7.37
N PHE A 65 -16.61 3.14 7.67
CA PHE A 65 -17.54 4.18 7.21
C PHE A 65 -17.19 4.80 5.85
N HIS A 66 -16.15 4.31 5.17
CA HIS A 66 -15.84 4.71 3.80
C HIS A 66 -16.38 3.64 2.83
N PRO A 67 -17.05 4.02 1.72
CA PRO A 67 -17.66 3.06 0.79
C PRO A 67 -16.66 2.10 0.15
N GLY A 68 -15.39 2.49 0.08
CA GLY A 68 -14.38 1.67 -0.57
C GLY A 68 -14.41 1.85 -2.09
N GLY A 69 -13.92 0.85 -2.82
CA GLY A 69 -13.98 0.79 -4.28
C GLY A 69 -12.63 0.84 -5.01
N TYR A 70 -12.71 0.93 -6.33
CA TYR A 70 -11.54 0.98 -7.21
C TYR A 70 -10.86 2.35 -7.15
N ASP A 71 -9.60 2.39 -6.72
CA ASP A 71 -8.77 3.61 -6.69
C ASP A 71 -7.31 3.22 -6.98
N PRO A 72 -6.96 3.10 -8.27
CA PRO A 72 -5.59 2.80 -8.67
C PRO A 72 -4.69 4.02 -8.45
N VAL A 73 -3.39 3.76 -8.29
CA VAL A 73 -2.37 4.81 -8.20
C VAL A 73 -2.25 5.54 -9.54
N ARG A 74 -2.69 6.81 -9.56
CA ARG A 74 -2.60 7.69 -10.73
C ARG A 74 -1.22 8.31 -10.88
#